data_AF-A0A9P6N8R4-F1
#
_entry.id   AF-A0A9P6N8R4-F1
#
_cell.length_a   1.000
_cell.length_b   1.000
_cell.length_c   1.000
_cell.angle_alpha   90.00
_cell.angle_beta   90.00
_cell.angle_gamma   90.00
#
_symmetry.space_group_name_H-M   'P 1'
#
loop_
_entity.id
_entity.type
_entity.pdbx_description
1 polymer ?
#
loop_
_entity_poly.entity_id
_entity_poly.type
_entity_poly.pdbx_seq_one_letter_code
_entity_poly.pdbx_strand_id
1 'polypeptide(L)'
;MKQVQAPTKPPTNKEIDELKSAKVIVRVPTDKDPCANLEPKELMCKVNAALLAINAKQNDSPIQVKGASRVPSGDILIHSHT
;
A
#
# COMPACT_ATOMS: atom_id res chain seq x y z
N MET A 1 14.32 12.95 31.77
CA MET A 1 13.14 13.07 30.89
C MET A 1 13.58 13.86 29.66
N LYS A 2 13.64 13.25 28.47
CA LYS A 2 14.05 13.97 27.24
C LYS A 2 12.87 14.80 26.76
N GLN A 3 13.01 16.13 26.74
CA GLN A 3 12.03 17.01 26.11
C GLN A 3 11.95 16.68 24.62
N VAL A 4 10.76 16.31 24.15
CA VAL A 4 10.45 16.21 22.73
C VAL A 4 10.16 17.63 22.25
N GLN A 5 11.13 18.26 21.61
CA GLN A 5 10.96 19.58 21.00
C GLN A 5 10.09 19.41 19.74
N ALA A 6 8.92 20.04 19.72
CA ALA A 6 8.06 20.03 18.55
C ALA A 6 8.76 20.79 17.39
N PRO A 7 8.74 20.25 16.16
CA PRO A 7 9.37 20.93 15.02
C PRO A 7 8.72 22.30 14.80
N THR A 8 9.54 23.35 14.76
CA THR A 8 9.12 24.75 14.68
C THR A 8 8.80 25.22 13.25
N LYS A 9 9.06 24.39 12.24
CA LYS A 9 8.68 24.64 10.85
C LYS A 9 7.74 23.53 10.38
N PRO A 10 6.66 23.87 9.64
CA PRO A 10 5.89 22.86 8.94
C PRO A 10 6.82 22.09 7.99
N PRO A 11 6.67 20.76 7.90
CA PRO A 11 7.49 19.96 7.00
C PRO A 11 7.27 20.42 5.56
N THR A 12 8.34 20.40 4.78
CA THR A 12 8.29 20.70 3.36
C THR A 12 7.55 19.60 2.59
N ASN A 13 6.98 19.92 1.43
CA ASN A 13 6.32 18.92 0.59
C ASN A 13 7.23 17.74 0.24
N LYS A 14 8.56 17.97 0.14
CA LYS A 14 9.55 16.91 -0.06
C LYS A 14 9.61 15.95 1.13
N GLU A 15 9.76 16.47 2.33
CA GLU A 15 9.78 15.67 3.56
C GLU A 15 8.48 14.88 3.75
N ILE A 16 7.34 15.48 3.39
CA ILE A 16 6.04 14.79 3.43
C ILE A 16 5.99 13.65 2.41
N ASP A 17 6.51 13.86 1.20
CA ASP A 17 6.47 12.84 0.13
C ASP A 17 7.40 11.67 0.41
N GLU A 18 8.57 11.92 1.01
CA GLU A 18 9.49 10.86 1.46
C GLU A 18 8.88 9.99 2.58
N LEU A 19 7.96 10.54 3.36
CA LEU A 19 7.22 9.82 4.39
C LEU A 19 5.98 9.09 3.86
N LYS A 20 5.52 9.39 2.64
CA LYS A 20 4.37 8.69 2.05
C LYS A 20 4.80 7.30 1.62
N SER A 21 4.11 6.29 2.13
CA SER A 21 4.24 4.93 1.62
C SER A 21 3.93 4.90 0.12
N ALA A 22 4.74 4.16 -0.64
CA ALA A 22 4.49 3.92 -2.06
C ALA A 22 3.11 3.28 -2.24
N LYS A 23 2.40 3.72 -3.30
CA LYS A 23 1.04 3.27 -3.60
C LYS A 23 0.94 2.80 -5.04
N VAL A 24 0.18 1.74 -5.27
CA VAL A 24 -0.10 1.22 -6.60
C VAL A 24 -1.62 1.12 -6.76
N ILE A 25 -2.13 1.60 -7.89
CA ILE A 25 -3.55 1.46 -8.25
C ILE A 25 -3.66 0.37 -9.30
N VAL A 26 -4.37 -0.70 -8.97
CA VAL A 26 -4.73 -1.76 -9.91
C VAL A 26 -6.11 -1.43 -10.46
N ARG A 27 -6.15 -1.12 -11.76
CA ARG A 27 -7.41 -0.81 -12.44
C ARG A 27 -8.20 -2.09 -12.66
N VAL A 28 -9.44 -2.09 -12.19
CA VAL A 28 -10.30 -3.27 -12.25
C VAL A 28 -11.44 -3.02 -13.24
N PRO A 29 -11.60 -3.84 -14.30
CA PRO A 29 -12.74 -3.73 -15.19
C PRO A 29 -14.03 -4.11 -14.45
N THR A 30 -15.04 -3.25 -14.58
CA THR A 30 -16.32 -3.30 -13.82
C THR A 30 -17.11 -4.61 -13.98
N ASP A 31 -16.97 -5.30 -15.10
CA ASP A 31 -17.83 -6.44 -15.44
C ASP A 31 -17.39 -7.77 -14.82
N LYS A 32 -16.14 -7.86 -14.31
CA LYS A 32 -15.60 -9.12 -13.75
C LYS A 32 -14.54 -8.84 -12.69
N ASP A 33 -14.96 -8.27 -11.57
CA ASP A 33 -14.05 -8.15 -10.44
C ASP A 33 -14.09 -9.38 -9.52
N PRO A 34 -13.08 -10.25 -9.52
CA PRO A 34 -13.01 -11.38 -8.60
C PRO A 34 -12.78 -10.95 -7.14
N CYS A 35 -12.42 -9.67 -6.92
CA CYS A 35 -12.16 -9.10 -5.60
C CYS A 35 -13.35 -8.30 -5.04
N ALA A 36 -14.54 -8.37 -5.68
CA ALA A 36 -15.66 -7.44 -5.46
C ALA A 36 -16.09 -7.40 -3.99
N ASN A 37 -16.14 -8.58 -3.39
CA ASN A 37 -16.67 -8.83 -2.05
C ASN A 37 -15.58 -9.13 -1.02
N LEU A 38 -14.31 -8.84 -1.34
CA LEU A 38 -13.22 -9.10 -0.40
C LEU A 38 -13.05 -7.92 0.54
N GLU A 39 -12.98 -8.23 1.84
CA GLU A 39 -12.62 -7.23 2.83
C GLU A 39 -11.16 -6.77 2.64
N PRO A 40 -10.81 -5.52 3.03
CA PRO A 40 -9.47 -4.97 2.88
C PRO A 40 -8.34 -5.89 3.37
N LYS A 41 -8.56 -6.58 4.50
CA LYS A 41 -7.61 -7.54 5.07
C LYS A 41 -7.45 -8.79 4.22
N GLU A 42 -8.54 -9.32 3.68
CA GLU A 42 -8.51 -10.50 2.82
C GLU A 42 -7.84 -10.19 1.48
N LEU A 43 -8.12 -9.01 0.94
CA LEU A 43 -7.48 -8.51 -0.27
C LEU A 43 -5.97 -8.40 -0.08
N MET A 44 -5.53 -7.80 1.03
CA MET A 44 -4.12 -7.73 1.40
C MET A 44 -3.49 -9.13 1.51
N CYS A 45 -4.13 -10.07 2.20
CA CYS A 45 -3.64 -11.44 2.32
C CYS A 45 -3.49 -12.13 0.96
N LYS A 46 -4.48 -11.99 0.07
CA LYS A 46 -4.42 -12.57 -1.29
C LYS A 46 -3.32 -11.93 -2.13
N VAL A 47 -3.14 -10.62 -2.06
CA VAL A 47 -2.05 -9.91 -2.76
C VAL A 47 -0.69 -10.41 -2.25
N ASN A 48 -0.48 -10.47 -0.94
CA ASN A 48 0.76 -10.98 -0.37
C ASN A 48 1.02 -12.46 -0.73
N ALA A 49 -0.02 -13.30 -0.73
CA ALA A 49 0.09 -14.70 -1.16
C ALA A 49 0.47 -14.81 -2.65
N ALA A 50 -0.13 -13.98 -3.52
CA ALA A 50 0.20 -13.95 -4.94
C ALA A 50 1.64 -13.47 -5.20
N LEU A 51 2.09 -12.42 -4.49
CA LEU A 51 3.46 -11.93 -4.55
C LEU A 51 4.46 -12.99 -4.09
N LEU A 52 4.15 -13.71 -3.02
CA LEU A 52 4.97 -14.80 -2.52
C LEU A 52 5.04 -15.97 -3.52
N ALA A 53 3.91 -16.32 -4.14
CA ALA A 53 3.83 -17.42 -5.12
C ALA A 53 4.71 -17.19 -6.35
N ILE A 54 4.88 -15.92 -6.77
CA ILE A 54 5.79 -15.56 -7.87
C ILE A 54 7.20 -15.22 -7.39
N ASN A 55 7.49 -15.41 -6.10
CA ASN A 55 8.76 -15.04 -5.47
C ASN A 55 9.15 -13.57 -5.75
N ALA A 56 8.17 -12.67 -5.67
CA ALA A 56 8.38 -11.25 -5.93
C ALA A 56 9.32 -10.65 -4.88
N LYS A 57 10.42 -10.07 -5.35
CA LYS A 57 11.44 -9.44 -4.51
C LYS A 57 11.84 -8.08 -5.04
N GLN A 58 12.21 -7.20 -4.12
CA GLN A 58 12.85 -5.93 -4.40
C GLN A 58 14.15 -5.89 -3.59
N ASN A 59 15.29 -5.68 -4.26
CA ASN A 59 16.61 -5.67 -3.60
C ASN A 59 16.83 -6.93 -2.72
N ASP A 60 16.54 -8.11 -3.26
CA ASP A 60 16.60 -9.42 -2.59
C ASP A 60 15.66 -9.63 -1.38
N SER A 61 14.88 -8.61 -1.02
CA SER A 61 13.87 -8.70 0.05
C SER A 61 12.49 -9.02 -0.53
N PRO A 62 11.70 -9.92 0.09
CA PRO A 62 10.35 -10.22 -0.38
C PRO A 62 9.45 -8.98 -0.28
N ILE A 63 8.68 -8.72 -1.34
CA ILE A 63 7.73 -7.60 -1.35
C ILE A 63 6.57 -7.95 -0.42
N GLN A 64 6.25 -7.05 0.51
CA GLN A 64 5.07 -7.15 1.37
C GLN A 64 4.24 -5.88 1.31
N VAL A 65 2.94 -6.08 1.14
CA VAL A 65 1.92 -5.05 1.18
C VAL A 65 1.38 -4.93 2.60
N LYS A 66 1.33 -3.70 3.11
CA LYS A 66 0.81 -3.38 4.46
C LYS A 66 -0.69 -3.10 4.48
N GLY A 67 -1.27 -2.80 3.32
CA GLY A 67 -2.70 -2.59 3.21
C GLY A 67 -3.17 -2.63 1.77
N ALA A 68 -4.39 -3.09 1.57
CA ALA A 68 -5.11 -2.97 0.32
C ALA A 68 -6.49 -2.41 0.63
N SER A 69 -6.97 -1.48 -0.18
CA SER A 69 -8.28 -0.88 -0.03
C SER A 69 -8.91 -0.65 -1.38
N ARG A 70 -10.23 -0.42 -1.39
CA ARG A 70 -10.97 -0.12 -2.60
C ARG A 70 -11.25 1.36 -2.69
N VAL A 71 -10.99 1.96 -3.84
CA VAL A 71 -11.36 3.36 -4.10
C VAL A 71 -12.77 3.45 -4.68
N PRO A 72 -13.45 4.61 -4.60
CA PRO A 72 -14.81 4.78 -5.12
C PRO A 72 -14.96 4.49 -6.63
N SER A 73 -13.88 4.54 -7.41
CA SER A 73 -13.89 4.15 -8.82
C SER A 73 -14.02 2.64 -9.04
N GLY A 74 -13.94 1.84 -7.97
CA GLY A 74 -13.90 0.39 -8.04
C GLY A 74 -12.48 -0.19 -8.19
N ASP A 75 -11.47 0.65 -8.42
CA ASP A 75 -10.07 0.23 -8.48
C ASP A 75 -9.54 -0.20 -7.11
N ILE A 76 -8.45 -0.98 -7.11
CA ILE A 76 -7.80 -1.45 -5.88
C ILE A 76 -6.54 -0.60 -5.64
N LEU A 77 -6.46 0.00 -4.46
CA LEU A 77 -5.30 0.73 -3.97
C LEU A 77 -4.47 -0.15 -3.04
N ILE A 78 -3.22 -0.36 -3.39
CA ILE A 78 -2.25 -1.18 -2.64
C ILE A 78 -1.23 -0.24 -2.00
N HIS A 79 -0.98 -0.40 -0.71
CA HIS A 79 0.01 0.33 0.07
C HIS A 79 1.20 -0.58 0.38
N SER A 80 2.34 -0.29 -0.24
CA SER A 80 3.60 -1.01 -0.01
C SER A 80 4.49 -0.26 0.98
N HIS A 81 5.30 -1.00 1.73
CA HIS A 81 6.43 -0.41 2.43
C HIS A 81 7.65 -0.49 1.50
N THR A 82 8.28 0.65 1.24
CA THR A 82 9.63 0.67 0.67
C THR A 82 10.64 0.13 1.68
#